data_AF-A0A7X6Q7H6-F1
#
_entry.id   AF-A0A7X6Q7H6-F1
#
_cell.length_a   1.000
_cell.length_b   1.000
_cell.length_c   1.000
_cell.angle_alpha   90.00
_cell.angle_beta   90.00
_cell.angle_gamma   90.00
#
_symmetry.space_group_name_H-M   'P 1'
#
loop_
_entity.id
_entity.type
_entity.pdbx_description
1 polymer ?
#
loop_
_entity_poly.entity_id
_entity_poly.type
_entity_poly.pdbx_seq_one_letter_code
_entity_poly.pdbx_strand_id
1 'polypeptide(L)'
;MDMYLMMYVLNGVLRAPFGMIEPYVALGPAYLGLIYDGDADVDDSFGFNVRAGLDVNVLKWLSVGAEFNFFVDNLKVFFENIGDYFSDKGLQSSLIGISAKIKF
;
A
#
# COMPACT_ATOMS: atom_id res chain seq x y z
N MET A 1 22.86 4.16 17.69
CA MET A 1 22.95 3.49 16.37
C MET A 1 21.56 3.53 15.82
N ASP A 2 21.37 4.31 14.76
CA ASP A 2 20.05 4.61 14.23
C ASP A 2 19.79 3.70 13.03
N MET A 3 18.66 3.00 13.06
CA MET A 3 18.23 2.09 12.01
C MET A 3 16.94 2.65 11.42
N TYR A 4 16.91 2.87 10.11
CA TYR A 4 15.75 3.38 9.42
C TYR A 4 15.19 2.30 8.49
N LEU A 5 13.99 1.84 8.81
CA LEU A 5 13.23 0.94 7.95
C LEU A 5 12.50 1.77 6.89
N MET A 6 12.71 1.44 5.62
CA MET A 6 12.03 2.10 4.51
C MET A 6 11.40 1.10 3.55
N MET A 7 10.18 1.40 3.13
CA MET A 7 9.41 0.56 2.25
C MET A 7 9.15 1.27 0.93
N TYR A 8 9.61 0.66 -0.15
CA TYR A 8 9.50 1.17 -1.51
C TYR A 8 8.42 0.37 -2.23
N VAL A 9 7.42 1.07 -2.78
CA VAL A 9 6.30 0.43 -3.46
C VAL A 9 6.04 1.10 -4.79
N LEU A 10 5.99 0.31 -5.85
CA LEU A 10 5.61 0.76 -7.18
C LEU A 10 4.27 0.14 -7.55
N ASN A 11 3.25 0.96 -7.77
CA ASN A 11 1.88 0.48 -7.98
C ASN A 11 1.30 0.91 -9.33
N GLY A 12 0.64 -0.03 -10.00
CA GLY A 12 -0.39 0.31 -10.99
C GLY A 12 -1.67 0.69 -10.25
N VAL A 13 -2.27 1.84 -10.58
CA VAL A 13 -3.46 2.38 -9.88
C VAL A 13 -4.62 2.52 -10.85
N LEU A 14 -5.76 1.91 -10.51
CA LEU A 14 -7.03 2.11 -11.21
C LEU A 14 -7.96 2.95 -10.34
N ARG A 15 -8.50 4.02 -10.91
CA ARG A 15 -9.41 4.95 -10.22
C ARG A 15 -10.72 5.08 -10.97
N ALA A 16 -11.83 5.10 -10.23
CA ALA A 16 -13.13 5.41 -10.82
C ALA A 16 -13.35 6.94 -10.81
N PRO A 17 -13.73 7.57 -11.95
CA PRO A 17 -13.79 9.02 -12.08
C PRO A 17 -15.14 9.59 -11.60
N PHE A 18 -15.48 9.45 -10.31
CA PHE A 18 -16.72 10.02 -9.75
C PHE A 18 -16.58 11.48 -9.29
N GLY A 19 -15.68 12.24 -9.91
CA GLY A 19 -15.51 13.67 -9.70
C GLY A 19 -14.78 14.00 -8.40
N MET A 20 -15.50 14.44 -7.36
CA MET A 20 -14.87 14.85 -6.10
C MET A 20 -14.39 13.65 -5.27
N ILE A 21 -15.08 12.52 -5.38
CA ILE A 21 -14.77 11.29 -4.66
C ILE A 21 -14.34 10.24 -5.67
N GLU A 22 -13.19 9.60 -5.46
CA GLU A 22 -12.61 8.63 -6.38
C GLU A 22 -12.19 7.37 -5.62
N PRO A 23 -12.99 6.29 -5.67
CA PRO A 23 -12.54 5.01 -5.19
C PRO A 23 -11.45 4.49 -6.12
N TYR A 24 -10.47 3.81 -5.54
CA TYR A 24 -9.37 3.24 -6.28
C TYR A 24 -8.95 1.88 -5.73
N VAL A 25 -8.31 1.12 -6.62
CA VAL A 25 -7.53 -0.06 -6.27
C VAL A 25 -6.13 0.08 -6.87
N ALA A 26 -5.13 -0.45 -6.19
CA ALA A 26 -3.77 -0.42 -6.65
C ALA A 26 -3.05 -1.71 -6.28
N LEU A 27 -2.11 -2.13 -7.12
CA LEU A 27 -1.27 -3.28 -6.84
C LEU A 27 0.10 -3.15 -7.49
N GLY A 28 1.09 -3.80 -6.88
CA GLY A 28 2.43 -3.85 -7.45
C GLY A 28 3.49 -4.35 -6.46
N PRO A 29 4.76 -4.39 -6.88
CA PRO A 29 5.84 -4.87 -6.02
C PRO A 29 6.11 -3.92 -4.86
N ALA A 30 6.51 -4.52 -3.73
CA ALA A 30 7.01 -3.85 -2.54
C ALA A 30 8.39 -4.39 -2.18
N TYR A 31 9.28 -3.51 -1.76
CA TYR A 31 10.61 -3.83 -1.27
C TYR A 31 10.83 -3.16 0.07
N LEU A 32 11.27 -3.93 1.06
CA LEU A 32 11.58 -3.45 2.39
C LEU A 32 13.10 -3.35 2.53
N GLY A 33 13.62 -2.13 2.54
CA GLY A 33 15.03 -1.84 2.70
C GLY A 33 15.35 -1.29 4.09
N LEU A 34 16.56 -1.56 4.56
CA LEU A 34 17.11 -1.04 5.82
C LEU A 34 18.27 -0.10 5.52
N ILE A 35 18.17 1.13 6.01
CA ILE A 35 19.32 2.04 6.04
C ILE A 35 19.95 1.97 7.43
N TYR A 36 21.21 1.56 7.46
CA TYR A 36 22.00 1.39 8.66
C TYR A 36 23.44 1.88 8.43
N ASP A 37 24.09 2.36 9.49
CA ASP A 37 25.50 2.77 9.48
C ASP A 37 26.37 1.63 10.03
N GLY A 38 26.87 0.76 9.13
CA GLY A 38 27.71 -0.40 9.41
C GLY A 38 27.41 -1.61 8.52
N ASP A 39 28.12 -2.73 8.71
CA ASP A 39 27.81 -4.00 8.05
C ASP A 39 26.53 -4.58 8.64
N ALA A 40 25.46 -4.59 7.84
CA ALA A 40 24.18 -5.18 8.20
C ALA A 40 24.03 -6.52 7.46
N ASP A 41 23.95 -7.60 8.23
CA ASP A 41 23.62 -8.95 7.75
C ASP A 41 22.10 -9.11 7.90
N VAL A 42 21.34 -8.47 7.03
CA VAL A 42 19.87 -8.51 7.08
C VAL A 42 19.29 -8.91 5.73
N ASP A 43 18.41 -9.90 5.76
CA ASP A 43 17.69 -10.38 4.58
C ASP A 43 16.72 -9.29 4.09
N ASP A 44 17.07 -8.72 2.93
CA ASP A 44 16.17 -7.92 2.12
C ASP A 44 14.90 -8.72 1.78
N SER A 45 13.73 -8.08 1.91
CA SER A 45 12.45 -8.73 1.61
C SER A 45 11.75 -8.08 0.42
N PHE A 46 11.45 -8.90 -0.58
CA PHE A 46 10.64 -8.53 -1.74
C PHE A 46 9.27 -9.19 -1.63
N GLY A 47 8.22 -8.40 -1.86
CA GLY A 47 6.84 -8.88 -1.85
C GLY A 47 5.96 -8.04 -2.77
N PHE A 48 4.67 -8.08 -2.50
CA PHE A 48 3.67 -7.33 -3.22
C PHE A 48 2.80 -6.52 -2.28
N ASN A 49 2.15 -5.54 -2.88
CA ASN A 49 1.28 -4.60 -2.25
C ASN A 49 -0.08 -4.66 -2.94
N VAL A 50 -1.16 -4.74 -2.15
CA VAL A 50 -2.52 -4.56 -2.64
C VAL A 50 -3.19 -3.47 -1.81
N ARG A 51 -3.69 -2.44 -2.47
CA ARG A 51 -4.32 -1.28 -1.86
C ARG A 51 -5.70 -1.05 -2.43
N ALA A 52 -6.58 -0.60 -1.55
CA ALA A 52 -7.89 -0.08 -1.94
C ALA A 52 -8.18 1.13 -1.07
N GLY A 53 -8.92 2.09 -1.62
CA GLY A 53 -9.27 3.27 -0.83
C GLY A 53 -10.21 4.20 -1.54
N LEU A 54 -10.48 5.31 -0.86
CA LEU A 54 -11.36 6.37 -1.32
C LEU A 54 -10.62 7.69 -1.22
N ASP A 55 -10.43 8.36 -2.36
CA ASP A 55 -9.79 9.66 -2.43
C ASP A 55 -10.84 10.77 -2.55
N VAL A 56 -10.65 11.86 -1.82
CA VAL A 56 -11.39 13.12 -1.97
C VAL A 56 -10.46 14.13 -2.63
N ASN A 57 -10.84 14.60 -3.82
CA ASN A 57 -10.13 15.64 -4.55
C ASN A 57 -10.34 17.00 -3.86
N VAL A 58 -9.27 17.51 -3.24
CA VAL A 58 -9.27 18.84 -2.61
C VAL A 58 -8.94 19.91 -3.65
N LEU A 59 -7.96 19.60 -4.51
CA LEU A 59 -7.56 20.42 -5.66
C LEU A 59 -7.42 19.51 -6.89
N LYS A 60 -7.31 20.09 -8.08
CA LYS A 60 -7.08 19.33 -9.32
C LYS A 60 -5.84 18.42 -9.26
N TRP A 61 -4.85 18.80 -8.46
CA TRP A 61 -3.57 18.09 -8.31
C TRP A 61 -3.38 17.43 -6.94
N LEU A 62 -4.32 17.58 -6.00
CA LEU A 62 -4.18 17.10 -4.63
C LEU A 62 -5.45 16.37 -4.18
N SER A 63 -5.28 15.14 -3.72
CA SER A 63 -6.33 14.40 -3.02
C SER A 63 -5.88 13.94 -1.65
N VAL A 64 -6.85 13.82 -0.75
CA VAL A 64 -6.68 13.17 0.55
C VAL A 64 -7.67 12.03 0.66
N GLY A 65 -7.30 10.91 1.25
CA GLY A 65 -8.13 9.72 1.24
C GLY A 65 -7.88 8.80 2.41
N ALA A 66 -8.80 7.86 2.58
CA ALA A 66 -8.62 6.71 3.46
C ALA A 66 -8.22 5.50 2.62
N GLU A 67 -7.29 4.70 3.13
CA GLU A 67 -6.79 3.53 2.44
C GLU A 67 -6.61 2.33 3.34
N PHE A 68 -6.80 1.16 2.72
CA PHE A 68 -6.42 -0.14 3.22
C PHE A 68 -5.24 -0.62 2.40
N ASN A 69 -4.23 -1.14 3.08
CA ASN A 69 -3.00 -1.56 2.47
C ASN A 69 -2.54 -2.91 3.02
N PHE A 70 -2.44 -3.90 2.12
CA PHE A 70 -2.01 -5.26 2.42
C PHE A 70 -0.65 -5.53 1.77
N PHE A 71 0.29 -6.03 2.58
CA PHE A 71 1.56 -6.56 2.10
C PHE A 71 1.46 -8.08 2.05
N VAL A 72 1.76 -8.64 0.89
CA VAL A 72 1.56 -10.06 0.61
C VAL A 72 2.75 -10.61 -0.16
N ASP A 73 3.18 -11.81 0.18
CA ASP A 73 4.34 -12.43 -0.49
C ASP A 73 3.96 -12.99 -1.86
N ASN A 74 2.69 -13.39 -2.04
CA ASN A 74 2.22 -14.04 -3.24
C ASN A 74 0.80 -13.57 -3.62
N LEU A 75 0.70 -12.87 -4.75
CA LEU A 75 -0.58 -12.37 -5.28
C LEU A 75 -1.59 -13.48 -5.58
N LYS A 76 -1.14 -14.63 -6.08
CA LYS A 76 -2.04 -15.75 -6.39
C LYS A 76 -2.73 -16.25 -5.13
N VAL A 77 -1.95 -16.48 -4.08
CA VAL A 77 -2.47 -16.93 -2.77
C VAL A 77 -3.41 -15.88 -2.18
N PHE A 78 -3.07 -14.59 -2.31
CA PHE A 78 -3.94 -13.51 -1.88
C PHE A 78 -5.30 -13.54 -2.58
N PHE A 79 -5.34 -13.64 -3.91
CA PHE A 79 -6.61 -13.64 -4.65
C PHE A 79 -7.43 -14.92 -4.44
N GLU A 80 -6.79 -16.07 -4.26
CA GLU A 80 -7.47 -17.34 -3.94
C GLU A 80 -8.14 -17.30 -2.56
N ASN A 81 -7.60 -16.53 -1.61
CA ASN A 81 -8.08 -16.44 -0.23
C ASN A 81 -8.56 -15.02 0.15
N ILE A 82 -8.97 -14.22 -0.84
CA ILE A 82 -9.24 -12.79 -0.63
C ILE A 82 -10.31 -12.53 0.45
N GLY A 83 -11.27 -13.45 0.60
CA GLY A 83 -12.29 -13.38 1.64
C GLY A 83 -11.72 -13.37 3.06
N ASP A 84 -10.61 -14.07 3.30
CA ASP A 84 -9.98 -14.15 4.62
C ASP A 84 -9.29 -12.82 4.99
N TYR A 85 -8.79 -12.08 4.01
CA TYR A 85 -8.18 -10.77 4.21
C TYR A 85 -9.21 -9.69 4.57
N PHE A 86 -10.48 -9.90 4.24
CA PHE A 86 -11.59 -9.03 4.65
C PHE A 86 -12.27 -9.47 5.95
N SER A 87 -11.81 -10.55 6.58
CA SER A 87 -12.23 -10.91 7.93
C SER A 87 -11.67 -9.93 8.97
N ASP A 88 -12.25 -9.88 10.16
CA ASP A 88 -11.76 -9.03 11.26
C ASP A 88 -10.26 -9.24 11.54
N LYS A 89 -9.78 -10.48 11.40
CA LYS A 89 -8.37 -10.84 11.59
C LYS A 89 -7.48 -10.36 10.43
N GLY A 90 -7.98 -10.46 9.20
CA GLY A 90 -7.28 -9.95 8.01
C GLY A 90 -7.20 -8.42 7.98
N LEU A 91 -8.23 -7.73 8.49
CA LEU A 91 -8.21 -6.28 8.63
C LEU A 91 -7.21 -5.82 9.70
N GLN A 92 -7.00 -6.61 10.77
CA GLN A 92 -5.96 -6.32 11.77
C GLN A 92 -4.53 -6.43 11.22
N SER A 93 -4.30 -7.27 10.20
CA SER A 93 -3.00 -7.35 9.52
C SER A 93 -2.85 -6.34 8.38
N SER A 94 -3.88 -5.55 8.09
CA SER A 94 -3.85 -4.48 7.10
C SER A 94 -3.40 -3.16 7.72
N LEU A 95 -2.63 -2.37 6.97
CA LEU A 95 -2.38 -0.98 7.33
C LEU A 95 -3.56 -0.14 6.86
N ILE A 96 -4.36 0.34 7.80
CA ILE A 96 -5.45 1.29 7.58
C ILE A 96 -4.93 2.68 7.88
N GLY A 97 -5.08 3.62 6.94
CA GLY A 97 -4.48 4.94 7.09
C GLY A 97 -5.16 6.04 6.30
N ILE A 98 -4.67 7.25 6.54
CA ILE A 98 -5.00 8.45 5.77
C ILE A 98 -3.82 8.70 4.83
N SER A 99 -4.10 8.98 3.57
CA SER A 99 -3.09 9.32 2.57
C SER A 99 -3.36 10.66 1.91
N ALA A 100 -2.28 11.32 1.48
CA ALA A 100 -2.30 12.48 0.62
C ALA A 100 -1.57 12.13 -0.68
N LYS A 101 -2.15 12.50 -1.83
CA LYS A 101 -1.63 12.10 -3.14
C LYS A 101 -1.59 13.29 -4.08
N ILE A 102 -0.47 13.41 -4.79
CA ILE A 102 -0.30 14.36 -5.88
C ILE A 102 -0.75 13.69 -7.19
N LYS A 103 -1.58 14.37 -7.97
CA LYS A 103 -2.13 13.91 -9.25
C LYS A 103 -1.60 14.81 -10.37
N PHE A 104 -1.11 14.19 -11.44
CA PHE A 104 -0.60 14.84 -12.65
C PHE A 104 -1.38 14.37 -13.86
#